data_AF-A0A1I2F6M4-F1
#
_entry.id   AF-A0A1I2F6M4-F1
#
_cell.length_a   1.000
_cell.length_b   1.000
_cell.length_c   1.000
_cell.angle_alpha   90.00
_cell.angle_beta   90.00
_cell.angle_gamma   90.00
#
_symmetry.space_group_name_H-M   'P 1'
#
loop_
_entity.id
_entity.type
_entity.pdbx_description
1 polymer ?
#
loop_
_entity_poly.entity_id
_entity_poly.type
_entity_poly.pdbx_seq_one_letter_code
_entity_poly.pdbx_strand_id
1 'polypeptide(L)'
;MDDRKCLYPSFLCLMALIICSTSVFLPGETDAAIYSVSDESQKSENNDIVNYHESFRNRILIEVANSALKAASQHKEMIAARRGLAIMDVTPLSNDGRYLEITFNKPIKTIDKFNINIVNRRSHQRHGVEEIQVIEDGYKAILTLYQSAGLKRLTDYSIEILIDNEPITHQLHWTKFINKAKINHLSVEDIKDRTIIIQDEKGERKVVKVPETIDFDFVNAYNKELTIEVNGDNEMVAFKNLSKDKKIKRKKAFIGQYELNERMLVGQIENNIASGSNQVIDLDNFIIVKDHQLIEPTEIQAEDVLLFNDKEKVAEVYNQMIVGKIENIFDRSIEISGESYDYEGYLIMENGKLKHFTSKVAEDIKGHVTLYLDPNDNIVFVSKNK
;
A
#
# COMPACT_ATOMS: atom_id res chain seq x y z
N MET A 1 42.29 10.85 22.38
CA MET A 1 41.79 12.11 22.97
C MET A 1 41.32 12.97 21.82
N ASP A 2 40.05 12.82 21.43
CA ASP A 2 39.27 13.97 20.98
C ASP A 2 37.78 13.60 21.02
N ASP A 3 37.04 14.34 21.82
CA ASP A 3 35.66 14.13 22.20
C ASP A 3 34.71 14.50 21.05
N ARG A 4 34.04 13.51 20.46
CA ARG A 4 32.80 13.74 19.71
C ARG A 4 31.63 13.22 20.51
N LYS A 5 31.08 14.10 21.35
CA LYS A 5 29.81 13.90 22.05
C LYS A 5 28.67 13.86 21.03
N CYS A 6 28.02 12.71 20.93
CA CYS A 6 26.71 12.55 20.31
C CYS A 6 25.68 13.41 21.08
N LEU A 7 25.05 14.36 20.38
CA LEU A 7 23.92 15.14 20.86
C LEU A 7 22.71 14.81 19.97
N TYR A 8 22.00 13.74 20.33
CA TYR A 8 20.60 13.53 19.96
C TYR A 8 19.86 13.02 21.19
N PRO A 9 19.15 13.89 21.94
CA PRO A 9 18.14 13.42 22.87
C PRO A 9 16.75 13.45 22.22
N SER A 10 16.07 12.31 22.35
CA SER A 10 14.65 12.20 22.72
C SER A 10 13.59 12.76 21.76
N PHE A 11 13.30 12.03 20.68
CA PHE A 11 11.92 11.97 20.15
C PHE A 11 11.14 10.77 20.72
N LEU A 12 11.84 9.68 21.09
CA LEU A 12 11.22 8.50 21.72
C LEU A 12 10.72 8.75 23.15
N CYS A 13 11.24 9.75 23.88
CA CYS A 13 10.84 10.00 25.26
C CYS A 13 9.48 10.73 25.38
N LEU A 14 9.08 11.50 24.35
CA LEU A 14 7.81 12.23 24.37
C LEU A 14 6.61 11.32 24.03
N MET A 15 6.80 10.30 23.19
CA MET A 15 5.77 9.28 22.93
C MET A 15 5.57 8.35 24.14
N ALA A 16 6.63 8.04 24.90
CA ALA A 16 6.52 7.22 26.10
C ALA A 16 5.74 7.91 27.24
N LEU A 17 5.75 9.25 27.30
CA LEU A 17 5.01 9.99 28.33
C LEU A 17 3.49 10.03 28.09
N ILE A 18 3.05 9.93 26.82
CA ILE A 18 1.61 9.96 26.46
C ILE A 18 0.94 8.59 26.71
N ILE A 19 1.70 7.50 26.66
CA ILE A 19 1.18 6.14 26.96
C ILE A 19 1.17 5.87 28.48
N CYS A 20 1.98 6.57 29.28
CA CYS A 20 2.01 6.37 30.73
C CYS A 20 0.92 7.11 31.53
N SER A 21 0.26 8.14 30.99
CA SER A 21 -0.69 8.96 31.77
C SER A 21 -2.16 8.50 31.73
N THR A 22 -2.48 7.36 31.11
CA THR A 22 -3.85 6.79 31.14
C THR A 22 -4.01 5.59 32.08
N SER A 23 -2.99 5.26 32.87
CA SER A 23 -3.16 4.40 34.05
C SER A 23 -3.62 5.26 35.24
N VAL A 24 -4.90 5.65 35.21
CA VAL A 24 -5.59 6.08 36.44
C VAL A 24 -5.60 4.88 37.38
N PHE A 25 -4.75 4.94 38.41
CA PHE A 25 -4.78 4.09 39.58
C PHE A 25 -6.20 4.16 40.18
N LEU A 26 -7.00 3.11 39.99
CA LEU A 26 -8.19 2.87 40.81
C LEU A 26 -7.71 2.29 42.15
N PRO A 27 -8.02 2.92 43.29
CA PRO A 27 -7.64 2.38 44.58
C PRO A 27 -8.55 1.17 44.92
N GLY A 28 -7.90 0.05 45.23
CA GLY A 28 -8.30 -0.93 46.24
C GLY A 28 -9.65 -1.62 46.08
N GLU A 29 -9.59 -2.90 45.73
CA GLU A 29 -10.62 -3.90 46.06
C GLU A 29 -11.04 -3.79 47.53
N THR A 30 -12.34 -3.60 47.75
CA THR A 30 -13.01 -4.08 48.97
C THR A 30 -14.21 -4.89 48.53
N ASP A 31 -14.24 -6.15 48.96
CA ASP A 31 -15.34 -7.11 48.78
C ASP A 31 -16.71 -6.46 49.07
N ALA A 32 -17.50 -6.24 48.03
CA ALA A 32 -18.89 -5.83 48.14
C ALA A 32 -19.79 -7.02 47.76
N ALA A 33 -20.52 -7.52 48.76
CA ALA A 33 -21.55 -8.53 48.61
C ALA A 33 -22.59 -8.09 47.55
N ILE A 34 -22.82 -8.97 46.57
CA ILE A 34 -23.81 -8.79 45.52
C ILE A 34 -25.21 -8.93 46.13
N TYR A 35 -25.83 -7.80 46.47
CA TYR A 35 -27.28 -7.71 46.66
C TYR A 35 -27.93 -7.43 45.30
N SER A 36 -28.61 -8.44 44.74
CA SER A 36 -29.46 -8.27 43.57
C SER A 36 -30.74 -7.53 43.97
N VAL A 37 -30.75 -6.21 43.83
CA VAL A 37 -31.97 -5.39 43.91
C VAL A 37 -32.44 -5.09 42.49
N SER A 38 -33.58 -5.66 42.11
CA SER A 38 -34.28 -5.38 40.87
C SER A 38 -35.11 -4.10 41.03
N ASP A 39 -34.50 -2.94 40.77
CA ASP A 39 -35.21 -1.66 40.75
C ASP A 39 -34.88 -0.92 39.44
N GLU A 40 -35.88 -0.78 38.57
CA GLU A 40 -35.76 -0.14 37.25
C GLU A 40 -35.42 1.37 37.34
N SER A 41 -35.48 1.96 38.53
CA SER A 41 -35.12 3.37 38.77
C SER A 41 -33.61 3.65 38.74
N GLN A 42 -32.74 2.65 38.98
CA GLN A 42 -31.26 2.84 38.98
C GLN A 42 -30.60 2.72 37.59
N LYS A 43 -31.34 2.30 36.56
CA LYS A 43 -30.81 2.25 35.17
C LYS A 43 -30.67 3.63 34.54
N SER A 44 -31.44 4.62 35.00
CA SER A 44 -31.42 5.99 34.49
C SER A 44 -30.14 6.73 34.89
N GLU A 45 -29.76 6.70 36.18
CA GLU A 45 -28.59 7.44 36.68
C GLU A 45 -27.26 6.87 36.18
N ASN A 46 -27.17 5.55 35.95
CA ASN A 46 -25.96 4.94 35.40
C ASN A 46 -25.68 5.34 33.94
N ASN A 47 -26.73 5.62 33.14
CA ASN A 47 -26.54 6.10 31.77
C ASN A 47 -25.99 7.54 31.73
N ASP A 48 -26.40 8.41 32.66
CA ASP A 48 -25.89 9.78 32.72
C ASP A 48 -24.41 9.83 33.13
N ILE A 49 -23.97 8.94 34.02
CA ILE A 49 -22.56 8.82 34.43
C ILE A 49 -21.70 8.31 33.27
N VAL A 50 -22.16 7.29 32.53
CA VAL A 50 -21.43 6.75 31.37
C VAL A 50 -21.32 7.82 30.26
N ASN A 51 -22.41 8.52 29.95
CA ASN A 51 -22.41 9.60 28.96
C ASN A 51 -21.48 10.76 29.36
N TYR A 52 -21.43 11.11 30.65
CA TYR A 52 -20.52 12.13 31.16
C TYR A 52 -19.05 11.72 31.00
N HIS A 53 -18.71 10.47 31.33
CA HIS A 53 -17.35 9.95 31.18
C HIS A 53 -16.88 9.89 29.72
N GLU A 54 -17.74 9.48 28.79
CA GLU A 54 -17.41 9.49 27.36
C GLU A 54 -17.23 10.91 26.82
N SER A 55 -18.12 11.84 27.20
CA SER A 55 -17.99 13.26 26.81
C SER A 55 -16.69 13.87 27.33
N PHE A 56 -16.30 13.56 28.56
CA PHE A 56 -15.06 14.04 29.16
C PHE A 56 -13.81 13.46 28.48
N ARG A 57 -13.80 12.15 28.19
CA ARG A 57 -12.71 11.51 27.44
C ARG A 57 -12.53 12.11 26.05
N ASN A 58 -13.63 12.35 25.33
CA ASN A 58 -13.57 12.95 24.00
C ASN A 58 -13.03 14.38 24.03
N ARG A 59 -13.39 15.19 25.03
CA ARG A 59 -12.82 16.54 25.19
C ARG A 59 -11.31 16.51 25.42
N ILE A 60 -10.82 15.62 26.29
CA ILE A 60 -9.38 15.46 26.54
C ILE A 60 -8.65 15.03 25.26
N LEU A 61 -9.19 14.05 24.52
CA LEU A 61 -8.57 13.57 23.28
C LEU A 61 -8.45 14.68 22.23
N ILE A 62 -9.49 15.51 22.08
CA ILE A 62 -9.47 16.65 21.15
C ILE A 62 -8.43 17.69 21.58
N GLU A 63 -8.35 18.01 22.87
CA GLU A 63 -7.39 19.00 23.39
C GLU A 63 -5.93 18.52 23.25
N VAL A 64 -5.68 17.23 23.49
CA VAL A 64 -4.38 16.59 23.28
C VAL A 64 -4.02 16.60 21.79
N ALA A 65 -4.94 16.23 20.91
CA ALA A 65 -4.72 16.24 19.46
C ALA A 65 -4.40 17.65 18.93
N ASN A 66 -5.15 18.66 19.39
CA ASN A 66 -4.92 20.06 19.00
C ASN A 66 -3.57 20.58 19.53
N SER A 67 -3.20 20.22 20.76
CA SER A 67 -1.91 20.58 21.34
C SER A 67 -0.74 19.94 20.59
N ALA A 68 -0.88 18.66 20.21
CA ALA A 68 0.11 17.96 19.39
C ALA A 68 0.25 18.57 17.99
N LEU A 69 -0.86 18.94 17.35
CA LEU A 69 -0.86 19.61 16.05
C LEU A 69 -0.14 20.97 16.11
N LYS A 70 -0.41 21.75 17.16
CA LYS A 70 0.25 23.04 17.39
C LYS A 70 1.76 22.85 17.62
N ALA A 71 2.16 21.89 18.44
CA ALA A 71 3.56 21.58 18.70
C ALA A 71 4.29 21.10 17.42
N ALA A 72 3.65 20.28 16.59
CA ALA A 72 4.19 19.82 15.32
C ALA A 72 4.39 20.99 14.34
N SER A 73 3.44 21.93 14.28
CA SER A 73 3.58 23.16 13.48
C SER A 73 4.75 24.01 13.96
N GLN A 74 4.85 24.25 15.27
CA GLN A 74 5.96 25.02 15.87
C GLN A 74 7.31 24.34 15.67
N HIS A 75 7.38 23.02 15.75
CA HIS A 75 8.60 22.26 15.51
C HIS A 75 9.01 22.32 14.02
N LYS A 76 8.04 22.27 13.09
CA LYS A 76 8.28 22.46 11.65
C LYS A 76 8.83 23.86 11.37
N GLU A 77 8.26 24.89 12.00
CA GLU A 77 8.75 26.27 11.93
C GLU A 77 10.15 26.42 12.53
N MET A 78 10.42 25.78 13.68
CA MET A 78 11.74 25.83 14.34
C MET A 78 12.82 25.12 13.51
N ILE A 79 12.50 23.99 12.87
CA ILE A 79 13.40 23.31 11.94
C ILE A 79 13.64 24.17 10.70
N ALA A 80 12.60 24.80 10.16
CA ALA A 80 12.72 25.72 9.02
C ALA A 80 13.57 26.96 9.38
N ALA A 81 13.43 27.48 10.60
CA ALA A 81 14.21 28.62 11.09
C ALA A 81 15.70 28.29 11.29
N ARG A 82 16.02 27.07 11.74
CA ARG A 82 17.39 26.57 11.90
C ARG A 82 18.09 26.25 10.58
N ARG A 83 17.34 25.93 9.53
CA ARG A 83 17.90 25.75 8.18
C ARG A 83 18.20 27.13 7.60
N GLY A 84 19.30 27.27 6.86
CA GLY A 84 19.57 28.48 6.06
C GLY A 84 18.42 28.79 5.11
N LEU A 85 18.53 29.89 4.37
CA LEU A 85 17.60 30.14 3.26
C LEU A 85 17.61 28.92 2.31
N ALA A 86 16.44 28.51 1.84
CA ALA A 86 16.28 27.34 0.97
C ALA A 86 15.07 27.52 0.05
N ILE A 87 15.15 26.89 -1.13
CA ILE A 87 14.03 26.74 -2.04
C ILE A 87 13.20 25.55 -1.57
N MET A 88 11.95 25.82 -1.19
CA MET A 88 11.00 24.81 -0.75
C MET A 88 10.36 24.09 -1.93
N ASP A 89 10.01 24.82 -2.98
CA ASP A 89 9.34 24.29 -4.16
C ASP A 89 9.60 25.16 -5.40
N VAL A 90 9.51 24.56 -6.58
CA VAL A 90 9.48 25.25 -7.86
C VAL A 90 8.34 24.70 -8.71
N THR A 91 7.33 25.53 -9.00
CA THR A 91 6.14 25.15 -9.76
C THR A 91 6.11 25.87 -11.11
N PRO A 92 6.10 25.15 -12.25
CA PRO A 92 5.86 25.76 -13.55
C PRO A 92 4.42 26.29 -13.67
N LEU A 93 4.27 27.58 -13.95
CA LEU A 93 2.98 28.27 -14.10
C LEU A 93 2.43 28.23 -15.54
N SER A 94 3.24 27.81 -16.51
CA SER A 94 2.86 27.76 -17.92
C SER A 94 3.25 26.48 -18.63
N ASN A 95 2.49 26.12 -19.66
CA ASN A 95 2.71 24.90 -20.45
C ASN A 95 4.00 24.93 -21.28
N ASP A 96 4.46 26.13 -21.65
CA ASP A 96 5.73 26.35 -22.36
C ASP A 96 6.93 26.48 -21.40
N GLY A 97 6.69 26.40 -20.08
CA GLY A 97 7.73 26.39 -19.05
C GLY A 97 8.48 27.69 -18.93
N ARG A 98 7.88 28.79 -19.40
CA ARG A 98 8.48 30.13 -19.32
C ARG A 98 8.26 30.81 -17.98
N TYR A 99 7.19 30.48 -17.27
CA TYR A 99 6.88 31.10 -15.99
C TYR A 99 7.04 30.06 -14.89
N LEU A 100 7.89 30.35 -13.90
CA LEU A 100 8.13 29.48 -12.74
C LEU A 100 7.81 30.24 -11.47
N GLU A 101 7.04 29.67 -10.56
CA GLU A 101 6.91 30.15 -9.18
C GLU A 101 7.92 29.41 -8.31
N ILE A 102 8.72 30.15 -7.55
CA ILE A 102 9.65 29.62 -6.56
C ILE A 102 9.13 29.99 -5.19
N THR A 103 9.04 29.01 -4.29
CA THR A 103 8.70 29.23 -2.89
C THR A 103 9.94 29.06 -2.01
N PHE A 104 10.17 30.01 -1.09
CA PHE A 104 11.28 30.01 -0.15
C PHE A 104 10.82 29.68 1.27
N ASN A 105 11.72 29.15 2.10
CA ASN A 105 11.43 28.94 3.53
C ASN A 105 11.55 30.21 4.39
N LYS A 106 12.16 31.27 3.84
CA LYS A 106 12.40 32.56 4.49
C LYS A 106 12.19 33.68 3.48
N PRO A 107 11.71 34.86 3.92
CA PRO A 107 11.47 35.96 3.01
C PRO A 107 12.80 36.51 2.49
N ILE A 108 12.82 36.83 1.21
CA ILE A 108 13.95 37.45 0.53
C ILE A 108 13.60 38.87 0.08
N LYS A 109 14.59 39.77 0.08
CA LYS A 109 14.36 41.17 -0.30
C LYS A 109 14.39 41.37 -1.81
N THR A 110 15.44 40.87 -2.45
CA THR A 110 15.72 41.06 -3.87
C THR A 110 16.52 39.88 -4.40
N ILE A 111 16.32 39.51 -5.67
CA ILE A 111 17.18 38.57 -6.40
C ILE A 111 17.60 39.26 -7.70
N ASP A 112 18.87 39.16 -8.06
CA ASP A 112 19.34 39.53 -9.39
C ASP A 112 19.16 38.35 -10.35
N LYS A 113 18.63 38.59 -11.56
CA LYS A 113 18.48 37.55 -12.59
C LYS A 113 19.79 36.90 -13.03
N PHE A 114 20.92 37.60 -12.89
CA PHE A 114 22.23 37.04 -13.16
C PHE A 114 22.71 36.05 -12.09
N ASN A 115 22.06 36.05 -10.91
CA ASN A 115 22.33 35.11 -9.83
C ASN A 115 21.54 33.80 -9.95
N ILE A 116 20.76 33.62 -11.03
CA ILE A 116 19.97 32.41 -11.25
C ILE A 116 20.60 31.58 -12.37
N ASN A 117 20.84 30.31 -12.07
CA ASN A 117 21.34 29.33 -13.01
C ASN A 117 20.35 28.16 -13.11
N ILE A 118 19.70 28.03 -14.27
CA ILE A 118 18.77 26.94 -14.57
C ILE A 118 19.41 26.05 -15.63
N VAL A 119 19.67 24.78 -15.29
CA VAL A 119 20.44 23.87 -16.15
C VAL A 119 19.67 22.57 -16.35
N ASN A 120 19.50 22.16 -17.60
CA ASN A 120 19.05 20.81 -17.93
C ASN A 120 20.10 19.80 -17.43
N ARG A 121 19.72 18.89 -16.53
CA ARG A 121 20.69 17.98 -15.88
C ARG A 121 21.39 17.03 -16.86
N ARG A 122 20.73 16.66 -17.95
CA ARG A 122 21.24 15.70 -18.93
C ARG A 122 22.03 16.35 -20.05
N SER A 123 21.53 17.43 -20.62
CA SER A 123 22.19 18.11 -21.74
C SER A 123 23.16 19.20 -21.30
N HIS A 124 23.13 19.59 -20.02
CA HIS A 124 23.83 20.75 -19.47
C HIS A 124 23.47 22.10 -20.14
N GLN A 125 22.39 22.13 -20.92
CA GLN A 125 21.88 23.36 -21.54
C GLN A 125 21.39 24.33 -20.46
N ARG A 126 21.85 25.58 -20.54
CA ARG A 126 21.43 26.67 -19.64
C ARG A 126 20.17 27.37 -20.17
N HIS A 127 19.31 27.78 -19.25
CA HIS A 127 18.08 28.51 -19.51
C HIS A 127 18.15 29.88 -18.83
N GLY A 128 18.08 30.95 -19.63
CA GLY A 128 18.24 32.32 -19.13
C GLY A 128 16.94 32.90 -18.56
N VAL A 129 17.07 33.66 -17.48
CA VAL A 129 15.99 34.40 -16.83
C VAL A 129 15.90 35.82 -17.41
N GLU A 130 14.71 36.19 -17.87
CA GLU A 130 14.40 37.51 -18.44
C GLU A 130 14.04 38.51 -17.33
N GLU A 131 13.17 38.10 -16.41
CA GLU A 131 12.59 38.93 -15.35
C GLU A 131 12.34 38.11 -14.07
N ILE A 132 12.38 38.79 -12.92
CA ILE A 132 12.03 38.25 -11.61
C ILE A 132 11.05 39.20 -10.94
N GLN A 133 9.96 38.66 -10.40
CA GLN A 133 9.02 39.40 -9.56
C GLN A 133 8.92 38.71 -8.20
N VAL A 134 9.45 39.36 -7.16
CA VAL A 134 9.30 38.89 -5.78
C VAL A 134 7.91 39.29 -5.27
N ILE A 135 7.16 38.32 -4.75
CA ILE A 135 5.77 38.47 -4.28
C ILE A 135 5.61 37.89 -2.88
N GLU A 136 4.42 38.04 -2.29
CA GLU A 136 4.09 37.49 -0.96
C GLU A 136 5.15 37.82 0.10
N ASP A 137 5.48 39.10 0.25
CA ASP A 137 6.46 39.61 1.23
C ASP A 137 7.85 38.94 1.17
N GLY A 138 8.23 38.42 0.01
CA GLY A 138 9.52 37.78 -0.20
C GLY A 138 9.51 36.27 -0.04
N TYR A 139 8.38 35.64 0.28
CA TYR A 139 8.30 34.18 0.38
C TYR A 139 8.20 33.49 -0.97
N LYS A 140 7.85 34.23 -2.02
CA LYS A 140 7.76 33.70 -3.38
C LYS A 140 8.40 34.61 -4.40
N ALA A 141 8.81 34.03 -5.52
CA ALA A 141 9.22 34.77 -6.70
C ALA A 141 8.67 34.12 -7.97
N ILE A 142 8.22 34.93 -8.93
CA ILE A 142 7.91 34.49 -10.27
C ILE A 142 9.14 34.77 -11.15
N LEU A 143 9.67 33.72 -11.76
CA LEU A 143 10.69 33.83 -12.81
C LEU A 143 10.01 33.79 -14.17
N THR A 144 10.34 34.77 -15.02
CA THR A 144 10.03 34.73 -16.44
C THR A 144 11.30 34.38 -17.20
N LEU A 145 11.28 33.29 -17.95
CA LEU A 145 12.38 32.87 -18.83
C LEU A 145 12.23 33.50 -20.21
N TYR A 146 13.38 33.72 -20.87
CA TYR A 146 13.40 34.14 -22.26
C TYR A 146 12.57 33.18 -23.13
N GLN A 147 11.96 33.70 -24.21
CA GLN A 147 11.08 32.92 -25.07
C GLN A 147 11.72 31.64 -25.64
N SER A 148 13.01 31.69 -25.98
CA SER A 148 13.78 30.53 -26.47
C SER A 148 14.29 29.61 -25.36
N ALA A 149 14.15 30.01 -24.10
CA ALA A 149 14.66 29.32 -22.92
C ALA A 149 13.54 28.69 -22.07
N GLY A 150 12.32 28.57 -22.59
CA GLY A 150 11.28 27.78 -21.93
C GLY A 150 11.78 26.37 -21.61
N LEU A 151 11.40 25.87 -20.44
CA LEU A 151 11.74 24.52 -20.05
C LEU A 151 10.99 23.52 -20.96
N LYS A 152 11.26 22.22 -20.85
CA LYS A 152 10.49 21.16 -21.51
C LYS A 152 9.93 20.21 -20.46
N ARG A 153 8.69 19.77 -20.64
CA ARG A 153 8.13 18.67 -19.84
C ARG A 153 8.97 17.41 -20.02
N LEU A 154 8.91 16.51 -19.05
CA LEU A 154 9.71 15.29 -19.02
C LEU A 154 11.20 15.62 -19.10
N THR A 155 11.65 16.64 -18.38
CA THR A 155 13.06 17.00 -18.30
C THR A 155 13.34 17.48 -16.89
N ASP A 156 14.47 17.02 -16.36
CA ASP A 156 14.94 17.41 -15.04
C ASP A 156 15.87 18.61 -15.13
N TYR A 157 15.66 19.57 -14.24
CA TYR A 157 16.40 20.81 -14.17
C TYR A 157 17.00 20.99 -12.78
N SER A 158 18.25 21.45 -12.74
CA SER A 158 18.85 22.00 -11.52
C SER A 158 18.69 23.50 -11.55
N ILE A 159 18.10 24.04 -10.49
CA ILE A 159 17.92 25.48 -10.29
C ILE A 159 18.82 25.88 -9.13
N GLU A 160 19.74 26.79 -9.39
CA GLU A 160 20.63 27.38 -8.39
C GLU A 160 20.39 28.89 -8.35
N ILE A 161 20.27 29.44 -7.14
CA ILE A 161 20.07 30.87 -6.91
C ILE A 161 21.11 31.34 -5.91
N LEU A 162 21.85 32.39 -6.24
CA LEU A 162 22.80 33.01 -5.33
C LEU A 162 22.13 34.17 -4.58
N ILE A 163 21.93 34.02 -3.27
CA ILE A 163 21.34 35.04 -2.39
C ILE A 163 22.33 35.31 -1.26
N ASP A 164 22.72 36.58 -1.07
CA ASP A 164 23.73 36.99 -0.08
C ASP A 164 25.05 36.19 -0.17
N ASN A 165 25.48 35.86 -1.40
CA ASN A 165 26.63 35.01 -1.73
C ASN A 165 26.53 33.54 -1.27
N GLU A 166 25.35 33.08 -0.84
CA GLU A 166 25.08 31.69 -0.54
C GLU A 166 24.26 31.04 -1.67
N PRO A 167 24.78 30.00 -2.34
CA PRO A 167 24.04 29.29 -3.37
C PRO A 167 23.01 28.36 -2.72
N ILE A 168 21.75 28.52 -3.10
CA ILE A 168 20.67 27.60 -2.75
C ILE A 168 20.25 26.84 -4.00
N THR A 169 20.08 25.53 -3.89
CA THR A 169 19.80 24.64 -5.03
C THR A 169 18.50 23.89 -4.87
N HIS A 170 17.82 23.63 -5.98
CA HIS A 170 16.61 22.83 -6.06
C HIS A 170 16.60 22.00 -7.34
N GLN A 171 16.07 20.78 -7.26
CA GLN A 171 15.86 19.92 -8.43
C GLN A 171 14.40 20.01 -8.85
N LEU A 172 14.15 20.57 -10.03
CA LEU A 172 12.83 20.60 -10.64
C LEU A 172 12.68 19.38 -11.55
N HIS A 173 11.79 18.48 -11.14
CA HIS A 173 11.31 17.39 -11.98
C HIS A 173 10.09 17.86 -12.73
N TRP A 174 10.23 18.32 -13.98
CA TRP A 174 9.06 18.77 -14.71
C TRP A 174 8.29 17.58 -15.27
N THR A 175 7.31 17.13 -14.51
CA THR A 175 6.57 15.90 -14.77
C THR A 175 5.54 16.03 -15.89
N LYS A 176 4.99 14.88 -16.31
CA LYS A 176 3.81 14.80 -17.18
C LYS A 176 2.79 13.88 -16.52
N PHE A 177 1.55 14.35 -16.47
CA PHE A 177 0.40 13.50 -16.17
C PHE A 177 0.01 12.66 -17.38
N ILE A 178 -0.15 11.37 -17.15
CA ILE A 178 -0.75 10.39 -18.06
C ILE A 178 -2.08 9.99 -17.44
N ASN A 179 -3.17 10.50 -18.01
CA ASN A 179 -4.53 10.27 -17.52
C ASN A 179 -5.08 8.96 -18.08
N LYS A 180 -5.91 8.28 -17.28
CA LYS A 180 -6.59 7.02 -17.65
C LYS A 180 -5.62 5.94 -18.18
N ALA A 181 -4.40 5.94 -17.68
CA ALA A 181 -3.43 4.89 -17.95
C ALA A 181 -3.96 3.55 -17.45
N LYS A 182 -3.71 2.48 -18.20
CA LYS A 182 -4.05 1.10 -17.81
C LYS A 182 -2.82 0.23 -17.92
N ILE A 183 -2.62 -0.64 -16.93
CA ILE A 183 -1.67 -1.74 -17.00
C ILE A 183 -2.42 -2.93 -17.61
N ASN A 184 -2.11 -3.26 -18.86
CA ASN A 184 -2.77 -4.33 -19.62
C ASN A 184 -1.93 -5.60 -19.74
N HIS A 185 -0.67 -5.52 -19.30
CA HIS A 185 0.28 -6.61 -19.23
C HIS A 185 1.19 -6.36 -18.03
N LEU A 186 1.41 -7.39 -17.24
CA LEU A 186 2.26 -7.36 -16.06
C LEU A 186 2.80 -8.77 -15.86
N SER A 187 4.12 -8.97 -15.94
CA SER A 187 4.75 -10.25 -15.62
C SER A 187 5.30 -10.28 -14.19
N VAL A 188 5.83 -11.43 -13.76
CA VAL A 188 6.53 -11.54 -12.47
C VAL A 188 7.83 -10.74 -12.49
N GLU A 189 8.55 -10.76 -13.62
CA GLU A 189 9.76 -9.98 -13.83
C GLU A 189 9.47 -8.47 -13.76
N ASP A 190 8.36 -8.01 -14.37
CA ASP A 190 7.94 -6.61 -14.30
C ASP A 190 7.77 -6.15 -12.84
N ILE A 191 7.15 -6.98 -11.99
CA ILE A 191 6.96 -6.68 -10.55
C ILE A 191 8.31 -6.64 -9.83
N LYS A 192 9.20 -7.61 -10.08
CA LYS A 192 10.54 -7.69 -9.47
C LYS A 192 11.42 -6.51 -9.87
N ASP A 193 11.40 -6.14 -11.14
CA ASP A 193 12.14 -5.00 -11.69
C ASP A 193 11.47 -3.65 -11.38
N ARG A 194 10.29 -3.68 -10.76
CA ARG A 194 9.42 -2.53 -10.49
C ARG A 194 9.19 -1.69 -11.74
N THR A 195 8.88 -2.34 -12.85
CA THR A 195 8.52 -1.71 -14.11
C THR A 195 7.10 -2.06 -14.50
N ILE A 196 6.40 -1.14 -15.17
CA ILE A 196 5.07 -1.38 -15.71
C ILE A 196 4.98 -0.88 -17.14
N ILE A 197 4.23 -1.61 -17.97
CA ILE A 197 3.84 -1.15 -19.29
C ILE A 197 2.42 -0.59 -19.22
N ILE A 198 2.30 0.72 -19.33
CA ILE A 198 1.01 1.39 -19.36
C ILE A 198 0.57 1.64 -20.79
N GLN A 199 -0.74 1.60 -21.01
CA GLN A 199 -1.39 2.07 -22.21
C GLN A 199 -2.22 3.32 -21.88
N ASP A 200 -1.99 4.42 -22.60
CA ASP A 200 -2.74 5.66 -22.39
C ASP A 200 -4.09 5.69 -23.13
N GLU A 201 -4.83 6.79 -23.01
CA GLU A 201 -6.15 6.94 -23.66
C GLU A 201 -6.12 6.89 -25.19
N LYS A 202 -4.96 7.14 -25.82
CA LYS A 202 -4.74 7.04 -27.26
C LYS A 202 -4.30 5.65 -27.69
N GLY A 203 -4.06 4.77 -26.74
CA GLY A 203 -3.55 3.43 -26.96
C GLY A 203 -2.02 3.36 -27.07
N GLU A 204 -1.30 4.45 -26.81
CA GLU A 204 0.16 4.47 -26.84
C GLU A 204 0.71 3.70 -25.63
N ARG A 205 1.67 2.80 -25.86
CA ARG A 205 2.32 2.02 -24.80
C ARG A 205 3.57 2.73 -24.31
N LYS A 206 3.77 2.78 -23.00
CA LYS A 206 4.93 3.38 -22.36
C LYS A 206 5.43 2.52 -21.21
N VAL A 207 6.74 2.31 -21.15
CA VAL A 207 7.42 1.70 -19.99
C VAL A 207 7.61 2.77 -18.92
N VAL A 208 7.17 2.48 -17.71
CA VAL A 208 7.32 3.36 -16.54
C VAL A 208 8.02 2.57 -15.43
N LYS A 209 9.06 3.14 -14.86
CA LYS A 209 9.76 2.59 -13.70
C LYS A 209 9.11 3.11 -12.42
N VAL A 210 8.93 2.26 -11.43
CA VAL A 210 8.31 2.60 -10.15
C VAL A 210 9.41 2.59 -9.07
N PRO A 211 9.87 3.76 -8.59
CA PRO A 211 10.88 3.83 -7.53
C PRO A 211 10.46 3.07 -6.27
N GLU A 212 11.41 2.52 -5.52
CA GLU A 212 11.16 1.85 -4.23
C GLU A 212 10.52 2.78 -3.18
N THR A 213 10.71 4.10 -3.33
CA THR A 213 10.11 5.11 -2.46
C THR A 213 8.60 5.28 -2.68
N ILE A 214 8.05 4.72 -3.76
CA ILE A 214 6.60 4.74 -4.04
C ILE A 214 6.03 3.39 -3.64
N ASP A 215 5.18 3.41 -2.63
CA ASP A 215 4.33 2.27 -2.29
C ASP A 215 3.27 2.09 -3.39
N PHE A 216 3.46 1.08 -4.24
CA PHE A 216 2.64 0.82 -5.41
C PHE A 216 2.28 -0.67 -5.46
N ASP A 217 0.98 -0.95 -5.34
CA ASP A 217 0.43 -2.30 -5.44
C ASP A 217 0.19 -2.66 -6.92
N PHE A 218 1.17 -3.35 -7.51
CA PHE A 218 1.16 -3.75 -8.91
C PHE A 218 -0.03 -4.65 -9.26
N VAL A 219 -0.32 -5.62 -8.39
CA VAL A 219 -1.37 -6.63 -8.58
C VAL A 219 -2.74 -5.95 -8.60
N ASN A 220 -2.98 -5.08 -7.62
CA ASN A 220 -4.25 -4.37 -7.51
C ASN A 220 -4.41 -3.27 -8.56
N ALA A 221 -3.32 -2.67 -9.04
CA ALA A 221 -3.34 -1.67 -10.11
C ALA A 221 -3.61 -2.28 -11.50
N TYR A 222 -3.39 -3.59 -11.67
CA TYR A 222 -3.60 -4.29 -12.93
C TYR A 222 -5.04 -4.11 -13.45
N ASN A 223 -5.16 -3.75 -14.73
CA ASN A 223 -6.44 -3.51 -15.42
C ASN A 223 -7.33 -2.41 -14.80
N LYS A 224 -6.80 -1.56 -13.91
CA LYS A 224 -7.47 -0.37 -13.39
C LYS A 224 -7.05 0.88 -14.16
N GLU A 225 -7.93 1.88 -14.16
CA GLU A 225 -7.61 3.22 -14.64
C GLU A 225 -6.84 4.02 -13.59
N LEU A 226 -5.69 4.54 -14.00
CA LEU A 226 -4.74 5.30 -13.19
C LEU A 226 -4.54 6.69 -13.81
N THR A 227 -4.31 7.69 -12.98
CA THR A 227 -3.55 8.88 -13.39
C THR A 227 -2.15 8.72 -12.84
N ILE A 228 -1.15 8.77 -13.71
CA ILE A 228 0.27 8.59 -13.32
C ILE A 228 1.02 9.86 -13.67
N GLU A 229 1.86 10.32 -12.76
CA GLU A 229 2.79 11.41 -12.97
C GLU A 229 4.19 10.84 -13.16
N VAL A 230 4.85 11.18 -14.27
CA VAL A 230 6.19 10.65 -14.61
C VAL A 230 7.19 11.77 -14.88
N ASN A 231 8.46 11.55 -14.53
CA ASN A 231 9.58 12.45 -14.81
C ASN A 231 10.21 12.22 -16.20
N GLY A 232 11.32 12.91 -16.48
CA GLY A 232 12.03 12.81 -17.76
C GLY A 232 12.66 11.44 -18.07
N ASP A 233 12.93 10.66 -17.04
CA ASP A 233 13.50 9.31 -17.15
C ASP A 233 12.41 8.22 -17.15
N ASN A 234 11.14 8.62 -17.29
CA ASN A 234 9.97 7.74 -17.20
C ASN A 234 9.84 7.02 -15.85
N GLU A 235 10.39 7.60 -14.79
CA GLU A 235 10.13 7.14 -13.43
C GLU A 235 8.83 7.77 -12.92
N MET A 236 8.01 6.96 -12.26
CA MET A 236 6.81 7.39 -11.57
C MET A 236 7.20 8.31 -10.41
N VAL A 237 6.53 9.46 -10.33
CA VAL A 237 6.68 10.44 -9.23
C VAL A 237 5.46 10.37 -8.31
N ALA A 238 4.27 10.20 -8.89
CA ALA A 238 3.02 10.03 -8.16
C ALA A 238 2.03 9.23 -9.00
N PHE A 239 1.01 8.69 -8.33
CA PHE A 239 -0.12 8.05 -9.01
C PHE A 239 -1.41 8.25 -8.23
N LYS A 240 -2.53 8.10 -8.93
CA LYS A 240 -3.87 8.12 -8.37
C LYS A 240 -4.74 7.07 -9.04
N ASN A 241 -5.33 6.19 -8.24
CA ASN A 241 -6.37 5.27 -8.70
C ASN A 241 -7.65 6.05 -9.05
N LEU A 242 -8.13 5.92 -10.28
CA LEU A 242 -9.39 6.54 -10.73
C LEU A 242 -10.57 5.57 -10.63
N SER A 243 -10.28 4.27 -10.61
CA SER A 243 -11.31 3.24 -10.53
C SER A 243 -11.86 3.17 -9.10
N LYS A 244 -13.19 3.28 -8.97
CA LYS A 244 -13.87 2.91 -7.71
C LYS A 244 -13.63 1.42 -7.45
N ASP A 245 -13.62 1.02 -6.17
CA ASP A 245 -13.51 -0.36 -5.74
C ASP A 245 -14.75 -1.17 -6.19
N LYS A 246 -14.76 -1.52 -7.47
CA LYS A 246 -15.69 -2.47 -8.04
C LYS A 246 -15.05 -3.85 -7.91
N LYS A 247 -15.84 -4.82 -7.45
CA LYS A 247 -15.44 -6.24 -7.44
C LYS A 247 -14.89 -6.61 -8.82
N ILE A 248 -13.59 -6.87 -8.89
CA ILE A 248 -12.93 -7.32 -10.10
C ILE A 248 -13.30 -8.79 -10.30
N LYS A 249 -13.68 -9.16 -11.52
CA LYS A 249 -13.88 -10.58 -11.84
C LYS A 249 -12.49 -11.20 -12.00
N ARG A 250 -12.27 -12.42 -11.47
CA ARG A 250 -10.98 -13.14 -11.56
C ARG A 250 -10.33 -13.06 -12.94
N LYS A 251 -11.09 -13.31 -14.03
CA LYS A 251 -10.62 -13.20 -15.43
C LYS A 251 -10.07 -11.84 -15.87
N LYS A 252 -10.24 -10.80 -15.07
CA LYS A 252 -9.74 -9.43 -15.28
C LYS A 252 -8.69 -9.03 -14.25
N ALA A 253 -8.47 -9.84 -13.21
CA ALA A 253 -7.43 -9.64 -12.23
C ALA A 253 -6.09 -10.16 -12.78
N PHE A 254 -4.99 -9.74 -12.15
CA PHE A 254 -3.63 -10.16 -12.50
C PHE A 254 -3.53 -11.68 -12.65
N ILE A 255 -3.98 -12.41 -11.64
CA ILE A 255 -3.91 -13.87 -11.60
C ILE A 255 -4.75 -14.58 -12.67
N GLY A 256 -5.77 -13.91 -13.20
CA GLY A 256 -6.64 -14.43 -14.24
C GLY A 256 -5.96 -14.58 -15.61
N GLN A 257 -4.74 -14.05 -15.78
CA GLN A 257 -3.95 -14.22 -17.01
C GLN A 257 -3.12 -15.51 -17.02
N TYR A 258 -3.08 -16.26 -15.91
CA TYR A 258 -2.28 -17.47 -15.78
C TYR A 258 -3.15 -18.73 -15.65
N GLU A 259 -2.66 -19.83 -16.22
CA GLU A 259 -3.22 -21.16 -16.01
C GLU A 259 -2.59 -21.77 -14.74
N LEU A 260 -3.38 -21.93 -13.68
CA LEU A 260 -2.93 -22.48 -12.39
C LEU A 260 -3.27 -23.98 -12.32
N ASN A 261 -2.52 -24.79 -13.06
CA ASN A 261 -2.79 -26.22 -13.22
C ASN A 261 -2.31 -27.07 -12.04
N GLU A 262 -1.43 -26.50 -11.20
CA GLU A 262 -0.88 -27.18 -10.03
C GLU A 262 -1.63 -26.75 -8.76
N ARG A 263 -1.74 -27.67 -7.81
CA ARG A 263 -2.50 -27.48 -6.57
C ARG A 263 -1.83 -28.17 -5.39
N MET A 264 -1.82 -27.49 -4.25
CA MET A 264 -1.29 -28.01 -2.99
C MET A 264 -2.22 -27.60 -1.85
N LEU A 265 -2.52 -28.56 -0.94
CA LEU A 265 -3.06 -28.20 0.37
C LEU A 265 -1.87 -28.01 1.29
N VAL A 266 -1.72 -26.82 1.87
CA VAL A 266 -0.62 -26.49 2.75
C VAL A 266 -0.77 -27.29 4.04
N GLY A 267 0.23 -28.10 4.38
CA GLY A 267 0.30 -28.81 5.66
C GLY A 267 1.12 -28.02 6.69
N GLN A 268 2.30 -27.56 6.28
CA GLN A 268 3.22 -26.81 7.14
C GLN A 268 3.98 -25.77 6.31
N ILE A 269 4.30 -24.64 6.94
CA ILE A 269 5.22 -23.64 6.40
C ILE A 269 6.39 -23.48 7.36
N GLU A 270 7.61 -23.58 6.85
CA GLU A 270 8.83 -23.37 7.60
C GLU A 270 9.83 -22.60 6.73
N ASN A 271 10.30 -21.43 7.19
CA ASN A 271 11.24 -20.58 6.46
C ASN A 271 10.81 -20.31 5.01
N ASN A 272 9.55 -19.89 4.81
CA ASN A 272 8.94 -19.67 3.49
C ASN A 272 8.90 -20.91 2.57
N ILE A 273 9.16 -22.10 3.11
CA ILE A 273 8.97 -23.37 2.39
C ILE A 273 7.62 -23.94 2.82
N ALA A 274 6.67 -24.00 1.89
CA ALA A 274 5.40 -24.66 2.10
C ALA A 274 5.52 -26.14 1.72
N SER A 275 5.01 -27.02 2.59
CA SER A 275 4.96 -28.46 2.35
C SER A 275 3.56 -28.99 2.59
N GLY A 276 3.12 -29.91 1.74
CA GLY A 276 1.77 -30.48 1.81
C GLY A 276 1.40 -31.25 0.56
N SER A 277 0.44 -32.16 0.65
CA SER A 277 0.01 -33.01 -0.50
C SER A 277 1.16 -33.71 -1.26
N ASN A 278 2.23 -34.13 -0.55
CA ASN A 278 3.50 -34.66 -1.08
C ASN A 278 4.28 -33.71 -2.00
N GLN A 279 4.09 -32.41 -1.85
CA GLN A 279 4.80 -31.36 -2.57
C GLN A 279 5.55 -30.46 -1.58
N VAL A 280 6.60 -29.82 -2.07
CA VAL A 280 7.40 -28.84 -1.35
C VAL A 280 7.66 -27.68 -2.31
N ILE A 281 7.33 -26.47 -1.89
CA ILE A 281 7.43 -25.26 -2.71
C ILE A 281 8.14 -24.18 -1.90
N ASP A 282 9.15 -23.56 -2.51
CA ASP A 282 9.80 -22.37 -1.98
C ASP A 282 9.01 -21.13 -2.42
N LEU A 283 8.31 -20.52 -1.46
CA LEU A 283 7.38 -19.41 -1.68
C LEU A 283 8.08 -18.11 -2.09
N ASP A 284 9.38 -17.94 -1.75
CA ASP A 284 10.14 -16.74 -2.12
C ASP A 284 10.31 -16.60 -3.64
N ASN A 285 10.13 -17.70 -4.38
CA ASN A 285 10.21 -17.67 -5.83
C ASN A 285 8.92 -17.16 -6.49
N PHE A 286 7.80 -17.06 -5.76
CA PHE A 286 6.48 -16.81 -6.31
C PHE A 286 5.96 -15.40 -6.04
N ILE A 287 5.15 -14.89 -6.96
CA ILE A 287 4.20 -13.82 -6.67
C ILE A 287 2.93 -14.47 -6.13
N ILE A 288 2.60 -14.20 -4.88
CA ILE A 288 1.53 -14.85 -4.16
C ILE A 288 0.38 -13.86 -4.00
N VAL A 289 -0.80 -14.25 -4.42
CA VAL A 289 -1.99 -13.39 -4.31
C VAL A 289 -3.12 -14.06 -3.56
N LYS A 290 -3.86 -13.27 -2.79
CA LYS A 290 -5.10 -13.66 -2.11
C LYS A 290 -6.10 -12.52 -2.32
N ASP A 291 -7.33 -12.86 -2.73
CA ASP A 291 -8.37 -11.87 -3.02
C ASP A 291 -7.94 -10.74 -3.98
N HIS A 292 -7.12 -11.09 -4.98
CA HIS A 292 -6.53 -10.16 -5.96
C HIS A 292 -5.57 -9.12 -5.37
N GLN A 293 -5.01 -9.37 -4.19
CA GLN A 293 -3.98 -8.57 -3.55
C GLN A 293 -2.71 -9.40 -3.39
N LEU A 294 -1.55 -8.75 -3.49
CA LEU A 294 -0.27 -9.37 -3.14
C LEU A 294 -0.26 -9.65 -1.64
N ILE A 295 0.19 -10.84 -1.25
CA ILE A 295 0.41 -11.19 0.15
C ILE A 295 1.82 -11.72 0.36
N GLU A 296 2.30 -11.62 1.58
CA GLU A 296 3.59 -12.17 1.97
C GLU A 296 3.48 -13.67 2.26
N PRO A 297 4.57 -14.46 2.08
CA PRO A 297 4.59 -15.89 2.43
C PRO A 297 4.12 -16.20 3.86
N THR A 298 4.37 -15.28 4.81
CA THR A 298 3.98 -15.41 6.22
C THR A 298 2.47 -15.33 6.46
N GLU A 299 1.71 -14.86 5.49
CA GLU A 299 0.24 -14.79 5.56
C GLU A 299 -0.44 -16.09 5.13
N ILE A 300 0.30 -17.01 4.51
CA ILE A 300 -0.18 -18.36 4.20
C ILE A 300 -0.17 -19.19 5.48
N GLN A 301 -1.19 -20.00 5.67
CA GLN A 301 -1.35 -20.85 6.84
C GLN A 301 -1.52 -22.32 6.42
N ALA A 302 -1.37 -23.23 7.38
CA ALA A 302 -1.80 -24.61 7.19
C ALA A 302 -3.30 -24.63 6.82
N GLU A 303 -3.70 -25.62 6.02
CA GLU A 303 -5.05 -25.78 5.47
C GLU A 303 -5.43 -24.80 4.34
N ASP A 304 -4.58 -23.82 4.01
CA ASP A 304 -4.75 -23.05 2.77
C ASP A 304 -4.53 -23.94 1.54
N VAL A 305 -5.27 -23.64 0.46
CA VAL A 305 -5.06 -24.21 -0.86
C VAL A 305 -4.27 -23.23 -1.72
N LEU A 306 -3.11 -23.68 -2.20
CA LEU A 306 -2.35 -22.98 -3.24
C LEU A 306 -2.74 -23.54 -4.60
N LEU A 307 -3.25 -22.69 -5.48
CA LEU A 307 -3.31 -22.94 -6.92
C LEU A 307 -2.14 -22.19 -7.57
N PHE A 308 -1.27 -22.87 -8.30
CA PHE A 308 -0.04 -22.23 -8.77
C PHE A 308 0.39 -22.68 -10.17
N ASN A 309 1.29 -21.89 -10.75
CA ASN A 309 1.99 -22.20 -11.98
C ASN A 309 3.50 -22.12 -11.69
N ASP A 310 4.17 -23.27 -11.62
CA ASP A 310 5.59 -23.30 -11.27
C ASP A 310 6.48 -22.65 -12.34
N LYS A 311 6.07 -22.69 -13.60
CA LYS A 311 6.85 -22.09 -14.70
C LYS A 311 6.83 -20.57 -14.63
N GLU A 312 5.65 -19.98 -14.46
CA GLU A 312 5.43 -18.53 -14.43
C GLU A 312 5.66 -17.95 -13.03
N LYS A 313 5.88 -18.80 -12.02
CA LYS A 313 6.15 -18.41 -10.62
C LYS A 313 5.06 -17.52 -10.03
N VAL A 314 3.81 -17.91 -10.20
CA VAL A 314 2.64 -17.26 -9.61
C VAL A 314 1.80 -18.25 -8.83
N ALA A 315 1.23 -17.81 -7.71
CA ALA A 315 0.37 -18.62 -6.86
C ALA A 315 -0.84 -17.80 -6.38
N GLU A 316 -1.98 -18.46 -6.24
CA GLU A 316 -3.21 -17.92 -5.69
C GLU A 316 -3.63 -18.73 -4.48
N VAL A 317 -3.94 -18.04 -3.38
CA VAL A 317 -4.26 -18.65 -2.09
C VAL A 317 -5.75 -18.62 -1.84
N TYR A 318 -6.29 -19.77 -1.42
CA TYR A 318 -7.69 -19.93 -1.03
C TYR A 318 -7.78 -20.59 0.33
N ASN A 319 -8.75 -20.14 1.12
CA ASN A 319 -9.05 -20.69 2.45
C ASN A 319 -10.52 -21.09 2.58
N GLN A 320 -11.22 -21.26 1.46
CA GLN A 320 -12.62 -21.66 1.48
C GLN A 320 -12.72 -23.16 1.77
N MET A 321 -13.33 -23.48 2.91
CA MET A 321 -13.54 -24.86 3.35
C MET A 321 -14.98 -25.08 3.80
N ILE A 322 -15.50 -26.28 3.53
CA ILE A 322 -16.82 -26.74 3.99
C ILE A 322 -16.60 -27.96 4.87
N VAL A 323 -17.07 -27.90 6.11
CA VAL A 323 -17.01 -29.02 7.05
C VAL A 323 -18.42 -29.53 7.27
N GLY A 324 -18.63 -30.82 7.02
CA GLY A 324 -19.96 -31.41 7.22
C GLY A 324 -20.03 -32.89 6.89
N LYS A 325 -21.20 -33.47 7.13
CA LYS A 325 -21.46 -34.87 6.81
C LYS A 325 -21.91 -34.99 5.35
N ILE A 326 -21.40 -36.00 4.64
CA ILE A 326 -21.94 -36.37 3.32
C ILE A 326 -23.37 -36.92 3.51
N GLU A 327 -24.35 -36.18 2.99
CA GLU A 327 -25.78 -36.49 3.10
C GLU A 327 -26.21 -37.40 1.94
N ASN A 328 -25.93 -36.96 0.72
CA ASN A 328 -26.24 -37.68 -0.52
C ASN A 328 -24.99 -37.83 -1.39
N ILE A 329 -24.93 -38.93 -2.15
CA ILE A 329 -23.89 -39.21 -3.13
C ILE A 329 -24.58 -39.41 -4.47
N PHE A 330 -24.24 -38.57 -5.44
CA PHE A 330 -24.72 -38.66 -6.81
C PHE A 330 -23.58 -39.17 -7.71
N ASP A 331 -23.90 -39.39 -8.99
CA ASP A 331 -22.92 -39.82 -9.99
C ASP A 331 -21.78 -38.81 -10.19
N ARG A 332 -22.11 -37.50 -10.09
CA ARG A 332 -21.18 -36.39 -10.38
C ARG A 332 -20.89 -35.45 -9.23
N SER A 333 -21.61 -35.58 -8.11
CA SER A 333 -21.49 -34.69 -6.97
C SER A 333 -21.78 -35.38 -5.64
N ILE A 334 -21.44 -34.69 -4.55
CA ILE A 334 -21.89 -34.99 -3.19
C ILE A 334 -22.73 -33.84 -2.64
N GLU A 335 -23.60 -34.14 -1.69
CA GLU A 335 -24.37 -33.14 -0.95
C GLU A 335 -23.87 -33.03 0.49
N ILE A 336 -23.59 -31.81 0.92
CA ILE A 336 -23.27 -31.48 2.32
C ILE A 336 -24.12 -30.27 2.72
N SER A 337 -24.90 -30.42 3.79
CA SER A 337 -25.78 -29.36 4.30
C SER A 337 -26.76 -28.83 3.23
N GLY A 338 -27.29 -29.71 2.39
CA GLY A 338 -28.20 -29.35 1.29
C GLY A 338 -27.56 -28.69 0.06
N GLU A 339 -26.24 -28.47 0.05
CA GLU A 339 -25.52 -27.94 -1.12
C GLU A 339 -24.77 -29.03 -1.86
N SER A 340 -24.77 -28.97 -3.20
CA SER A 340 -24.14 -29.97 -4.09
C SER A 340 -22.79 -29.49 -4.60
N TYR A 341 -21.77 -30.36 -4.53
CA TYR A 341 -20.39 -30.08 -4.94
C TYR A 341 -19.87 -31.16 -5.90
N ASP A 342 -19.31 -30.76 -7.04
CA ASP A 342 -18.88 -31.66 -8.13
C ASP A 342 -17.52 -32.34 -7.85
N TYR A 343 -17.34 -33.56 -8.38
CA TYR A 343 -16.10 -34.35 -8.24
C TYR A 343 -14.97 -33.86 -9.17
N GLU A 344 -14.17 -32.88 -8.75
CA GLU A 344 -13.01 -32.37 -9.53
C GLU A 344 -11.65 -32.51 -8.80
N GLY A 345 -11.67 -33.10 -7.60
CA GLY A 345 -10.56 -33.06 -6.64
C GLY A 345 -9.97 -34.39 -6.22
N TYR A 346 -9.19 -34.34 -5.14
CA TYR A 346 -8.52 -35.51 -4.55
C TYR A 346 -8.85 -35.70 -3.07
N LEU A 347 -9.07 -36.95 -2.65
CA LEU A 347 -9.03 -37.35 -1.26
C LEU A 347 -7.57 -37.40 -0.76
N ILE A 348 -7.31 -36.76 0.37
CA ILE A 348 -6.06 -36.83 1.11
C ILE A 348 -6.12 -38.04 2.05
N MET A 349 -5.29 -39.04 1.76
CA MET A 349 -5.18 -40.25 2.56
C MET A 349 -4.34 -39.98 3.83
N GLU A 350 -4.44 -40.83 4.86
CA GLU A 350 -3.70 -40.66 6.12
C GLU A 350 -2.16 -40.60 5.96
N ASN A 351 -1.64 -41.18 4.88
CA ASN A 351 -0.22 -41.13 4.54
C ASN A 351 0.15 -39.94 3.62
N GLY A 352 -0.74 -38.97 3.45
CA GLY A 352 -0.57 -37.81 2.58
C GLY A 352 -0.74 -38.08 1.09
N LYS A 353 -0.92 -39.34 0.66
CA LYS A 353 -1.15 -39.66 -0.77
C LYS A 353 -2.50 -39.14 -1.24
N LEU A 354 -2.54 -38.70 -2.49
CA LEU A 354 -3.75 -38.24 -3.15
C LEU A 354 -4.42 -39.40 -3.89
N LYS A 355 -5.74 -39.55 -3.72
CA LYS A 355 -6.59 -40.46 -4.48
C LYS A 355 -7.67 -39.65 -5.18
N HIS A 356 -7.89 -39.85 -6.48
CA HIS A 356 -8.94 -39.11 -7.21
C HIS A 356 -10.28 -39.28 -6.50
N PHE A 357 -10.95 -38.17 -6.23
CA PHE A 357 -12.23 -38.18 -5.54
C PHE A 357 -13.33 -38.51 -6.55
N THR A 358 -14.04 -39.61 -6.34
CA THR A 358 -15.13 -40.09 -7.20
C THR A 358 -16.29 -40.53 -6.33
N SER A 359 -17.46 -40.79 -6.91
CA SER A 359 -18.62 -41.33 -6.20
C SER A 359 -18.29 -42.58 -5.39
N LYS A 360 -17.50 -43.51 -5.96
CA LYS A 360 -17.04 -44.71 -5.24
C LYS A 360 -16.15 -44.37 -4.03
N VAL A 361 -15.25 -43.38 -4.17
CA VAL A 361 -14.41 -42.94 -3.05
C VAL A 361 -15.24 -42.24 -1.98
N ALA A 362 -16.24 -41.45 -2.37
CA ALA A 362 -17.19 -40.84 -1.45
C ALA A 362 -17.99 -41.90 -0.66
N GLU A 363 -18.40 -42.98 -1.31
CA GLU A 363 -19.06 -44.12 -0.65
C GLU A 363 -18.15 -44.79 0.40
N ASP A 364 -16.86 -44.95 0.08
CA ASP A 364 -15.87 -45.56 0.98
C ASP A 364 -15.61 -44.71 2.24
N ILE A 365 -15.67 -43.38 2.13
CA ILE A 365 -15.32 -42.47 3.23
C ILE A 365 -16.51 -41.88 3.98
N LYS A 366 -17.76 -42.24 3.61
CA LYS A 366 -19.02 -41.72 4.17
C LYS A 366 -18.89 -41.29 5.63
N GLY A 367 -19.31 -40.07 5.93
CA GLY A 367 -19.18 -39.48 7.27
C GLY A 367 -18.92 -37.99 7.21
N HIS A 368 -18.31 -37.46 8.26
CA HIS A 368 -17.87 -36.07 8.30
C HIS A 368 -16.57 -35.90 7.50
N VAL A 369 -16.58 -34.91 6.63
CA VAL A 369 -15.45 -34.55 5.77
C VAL A 369 -15.23 -33.04 5.82
N THR A 370 -14.03 -32.64 5.39
CA THR A 370 -13.68 -31.26 5.08
C THR A 370 -13.41 -31.18 3.58
N LEU A 371 -14.17 -30.34 2.87
CA LEU A 371 -13.95 -30.00 1.48
C LEU A 371 -13.13 -28.72 1.40
N TYR A 372 -12.16 -28.68 0.51
CA TYR A 372 -11.39 -27.48 0.17
C TYR A 372 -11.72 -27.07 -1.26
N LEU A 373 -12.14 -25.82 -1.45
CA LEU A 373 -12.76 -25.36 -2.70
C LEU A 373 -11.86 -24.40 -3.49
N ASP A 374 -12.09 -24.35 -4.81
CA ASP A 374 -11.53 -23.35 -5.73
C ASP A 374 -12.45 -22.11 -5.82
N PRO A 375 -12.09 -21.08 -6.62
CA PRO A 375 -12.93 -19.87 -6.84
C PRO A 375 -14.33 -20.09 -7.38
N ASN A 376 -14.56 -21.24 -7.99
CA ASN A 376 -15.79 -21.59 -8.65
C ASN A 376 -16.56 -22.63 -7.83
N ASP A 377 -16.22 -22.78 -6.55
CA ASP A 377 -16.81 -23.70 -5.59
C ASP A 377 -16.62 -25.20 -5.96
N ASN A 378 -15.63 -25.52 -6.80
CA ASN A 378 -15.30 -26.90 -7.14
C ASN A 378 -14.41 -27.53 -6.06
N ILE A 379 -14.59 -28.82 -5.81
CA ILE A 379 -13.74 -29.57 -4.87
C ILE A 379 -12.32 -29.68 -5.42
N VAL A 380 -11.34 -29.17 -4.67
CA VAL A 380 -9.91 -29.34 -4.93
C VAL A 380 -9.35 -30.49 -4.10
N PHE A 381 -9.63 -30.49 -2.80
CA PHE A 381 -9.22 -31.53 -1.86
C PHE A 381 -10.37 -31.95 -0.94
N VAL A 382 -10.29 -33.18 -0.46
CA VAL A 382 -11.18 -33.73 0.58
C VAL A 382 -10.32 -34.35 1.68
N SER A 383 -10.61 -34.02 2.93
CA SER A 383 -10.05 -34.69 4.10
C SER A 383 -11.16 -35.38 4.90
N LYS A 384 -10.88 -36.58 5.41
CA LYS A 384 -11.81 -37.31 6.27
C LYS A 384 -11.58 -36.88 7.73
N ASN A 385 -12.64 -36.42 8.40
CA ASN A 385 -12.56 -36.11 9.82
C ASN A 385 -12.66 -37.40 10.64
N LYS A 386 -11.81 -37.53 11.67
CA LYS A 386 -11.77 -38.72 12.53
C LYS A 386 -12.94 -38.79 13.49
#